data_AF-A0AAV6PBW1-F1
#
_entry.id   AF-A0AAV6PBW1-F1
#
_cell.length_a   1.000
_cell.length_b   1.000
_cell.length_c   1.000
_cell.angle_alpha   90.00
_cell.angle_beta   90.00
_cell.angle_gamma   90.00
#
_symmetry.space_group_name_H-M   'P 1'
#
loop_
_entity.id
_entity.type
_entity.pdbx_description
1 polymer ?
#
loop_
_entity_poly.entity_id
_entity_poly.type
_entity_poly.pdbx_seq_one_letter_code
_entity_poly.pdbx_strand_id
1 'polypeptide(L)'
;MVLLFSLSTDEEELYIQQAIVFIEDAIQYRSINHRVDTRSLYLYRWYYSKICQWGLGLSIAVLLLLAFVERPSSLSLSSDPRYRSPPWEPPCGLTESFELLCLVIFTLDLIVKSYLIGWEEFRKSKWLIGYTVVLSVSIIDWVLSISMVCDEKLRVRRLLRPFFLLQNSSLMKKTLKCIKRTLPEIASVILLLALHLCLFTMIGMLLFAKTEDPKNNGEWKAYFRNLPKSLTSLLVLLTTANNPDVMIPAYKLNRGYAIFFVVFSVIGTYCLMNLLTAIIYNQFRGYLLMSVQTSIIRRRLGIRAAFQVLSCHEAQEAAEEHVRVDSVLQVMSRVEMKSYYKTAVTTEAQQYADVGYMSLDQFRKIFDELDKDRIKEHPPLPQYNSPVLQRLQTIFGHYYFTIAGNALALANVICICTILVLNSEMSTAERDNVVLEIINLCFILYYLFEMCVKIFALGWRGYISYRNNIFDGFLTILLLALQITIFVTYRLPYNWNTPSHHVVSLWEMVCLVNMLIVFRFLRIIPDIKLMALVASTLMDLVKNLRAFAGILVVVYYVFAVLGIWLFEGAIKPPPETR
;
A
#
# COMPACT_ATOMS: atom_id res chain seq x y z
N MET A 1 0.78 19.31 62.83
CA MET A 1 1.37 18.05 62.32
C MET A 1 0.27 17.03 62.01
N VAL A 2 -0.70 17.37 61.15
CA VAL A 2 -1.68 16.44 60.52
C VAL A 2 -2.21 17.14 59.25
N LEU A 3 -1.32 17.51 58.34
CA LEU A 3 -1.69 18.25 57.10
C LEU A 3 -0.75 17.93 55.94
N LEU A 4 -0.24 16.68 55.89
CA LEU A 4 0.76 16.25 54.90
C LEU A 4 0.45 14.87 54.25
N PHE A 5 -0.73 14.29 54.47
CA PHE A 5 -1.09 12.96 53.95
C PHE A 5 -2.37 12.98 53.11
N SER A 6 -2.41 13.90 52.15
CA SER A 6 -3.46 13.99 51.13
C SER A 6 -2.88 14.70 49.90
N LEU A 7 -1.81 14.15 49.32
CA LEU A 7 -1.66 14.29 47.87
C LEU A 7 -2.90 13.61 47.29
N SER A 8 -3.78 14.42 46.72
CA SER A 8 -5.11 14.00 46.26
C SER A 8 -4.99 12.84 45.28
N THR A 9 -5.82 11.82 45.43
CA THR A 9 -5.98 10.68 44.50
C THR A 9 -5.98 11.08 43.02
N ASP A 10 -6.44 12.30 42.71
CA ASP A 10 -6.47 12.88 41.37
C ASP A 10 -5.08 13.16 40.78
N GLU A 11 -4.08 13.50 41.61
CA GLU A 11 -2.70 13.73 41.17
C GLU A 11 -1.98 12.41 40.89
N GLU A 12 -2.18 11.40 41.74
CA GLU A 12 -1.67 10.05 41.52
C GLU A 12 -2.23 9.45 40.21
N GLU A 13 -3.54 9.58 39.97
CA GLU A 13 -4.14 9.14 38.72
C GLU A 13 -3.62 9.93 37.51
N LEU A 14 -3.31 11.22 37.66
CA LEU A 14 -2.69 12.03 36.60
C LEU A 14 -1.30 11.49 36.23
N TYR A 15 -0.40 11.25 37.19
CA TYR A 15 0.94 10.71 36.91
C TYR A 15 0.88 9.33 36.22
N ILE A 16 -0.05 8.48 36.65
CA ILE A 16 -0.30 7.17 36.01
C ILE A 16 -0.77 7.37 34.56
N GLN A 17 -1.70 8.28 34.31
CA GLN A 17 -2.18 8.57 32.94
C GLN A 17 -1.07 9.13 32.04
N GLN A 18 -0.20 9.99 32.58
CA GLN A 18 0.97 10.53 31.87
C GLN A 18 1.92 9.42 31.44
N ALA A 19 2.28 8.52 32.37
CA ALA A 19 3.15 7.39 32.09
C ALA A 19 2.56 6.45 31.02
N ILE A 20 1.25 6.18 31.07
CA ILE A 20 0.54 5.38 30.06
C ILE A 20 0.71 6.01 28.67
N VAL A 21 0.43 7.31 28.52
CA VAL A 21 0.50 7.99 27.22
C VAL A 21 1.93 8.04 26.69
N PHE A 22 2.93 8.26 27.55
CA PHE A 22 4.34 8.26 27.14
C PHE A 22 4.83 6.88 26.68
N ILE A 23 4.37 5.80 27.31
CA ILE A 23 4.66 4.43 26.87
C ILE A 23 3.94 4.13 25.54
N GLU A 24 2.66 4.50 25.40
CA GLU A 24 1.92 4.35 24.13
C GLU A 24 2.60 5.11 22.99
N ASP A 25 3.08 6.33 23.25
CA ASP A 25 3.83 7.14 22.28
C ASP A 25 5.20 6.55 21.94
N ALA A 26 5.90 5.97 22.92
CA ALA A 26 7.17 5.28 22.72
C ALA A 26 7.00 4.06 21.81
N ILE A 27 5.94 3.26 22.03
CA ILE A 27 5.62 2.08 21.21
C ILE A 27 5.26 2.50 19.77
N GLN A 28 4.58 3.62 19.59
CA GLN A 28 4.14 4.13 18.28
C GLN A 28 5.13 5.13 17.63
N TYR A 29 6.31 5.35 18.21
CA TYR A 29 7.35 6.29 17.74
C TYR A 29 6.90 7.75 17.56
N ARG A 30 5.98 8.19 18.43
CA ARG A 30 5.46 9.57 18.46
C ARG A 30 6.37 10.50 19.26
N SER A 31 6.16 11.81 19.14
CA SER A 31 6.93 12.84 19.86
C SER A 31 6.12 13.43 20.99
N ILE A 32 6.79 13.75 22.11
CA ILE A 32 6.18 14.26 23.34
C ILE A 32 6.11 15.79 23.28
N ASN A 33 5.19 16.32 22.46
CA ASN A 33 4.97 17.77 22.31
C ASN A 33 3.48 18.11 22.52
N HIS A 34 2.77 17.37 23.37
CA HIS A 34 1.34 17.55 23.62
C HIS A 34 1.09 18.04 25.06
N ARG A 35 -0.06 18.69 25.27
CA ARG A 35 -0.51 19.13 26.60
C ARG A 35 -0.78 17.93 27.50
N VAL A 36 -0.45 18.07 28.78
CA VAL A 36 -0.36 16.95 29.73
C VAL A 36 -1.45 17.00 30.81
N ASP A 37 -2.53 17.77 30.58
CA ASP A 37 -3.68 17.85 31.49
C ASP A 37 -4.55 16.58 31.40
N THR A 38 -5.26 16.20 32.47
CA THR A 38 -6.14 15.00 32.50
C THR A 38 -7.10 14.93 31.32
N ARG A 39 -7.85 16.02 31.05
CA ARG A 39 -8.79 16.11 29.92
C ARG A 39 -8.08 16.02 28.57
N SER A 40 -6.90 16.64 28.47
CA SER A 40 -6.08 16.65 27.25
C SER A 40 -5.55 15.26 26.93
N LEU A 41 -5.13 14.48 27.93
CA LEU A 41 -4.68 13.10 27.79
C LEU A 41 -5.82 12.15 27.39
N TYR A 42 -7.02 12.31 27.98
CA TYR A 42 -8.19 11.53 27.57
C TYR A 42 -8.56 11.79 26.10
N LEU A 43 -8.61 13.07 25.71
CA LEU A 43 -8.85 13.47 24.32
C LEU A 43 -7.75 12.96 23.37
N TYR A 44 -6.49 12.98 23.81
CA TYR A 44 -5.35 12.46 23.04
C TYR A 44 -5.49 10.96 22.77
N ARG A 45 -5.81 10.16 23.80
CA ARG A 45 -6.04 8.71 23.65
C ARG A 45 -7.24 8.42 22.76
N TRP A 46 -8.35 9.15 22.92
CA TRP A 46 -9.52 9.02 22.06
C TRP A 46 -9.21 9.37 20.60
N TYR A 47 -8.49 10.47 20.36
CA TYR A 47 -8.09 10.91 19.01
C TYR A 47 -7.18 9.88 18.32
N TYR A 48 -6.22 9.31 19.07
CA TYR A 48 -5.30 8.29 18.55
C TYR A 48 -5.85 6.86 18.58
N SER A 49 -7.10 6.67 19.02
CA SER A 49 -7.79 5.39 18.97
C SER A 49 -7.91 4.89 17.54
N LYS A 50 -7.98 3.57 17.37
CA LYS A 50 -8.09 2.95 16.04
C LYS A 50 -9.33 3.43 15.29
N ILE A 51 -10.44 3.68 15.98
CA ILE A 51 -11.71 4.05 15.35
C ILE A 51 -11.64 5.46 14.75
N CYS A 52 -11.09 6.42 15.48
CA CYS A 52 -10.96 7.81 15.03
C CYS A 52 -9.98 7.90 13.85
N GLN A 53 -8.83 7.22 13.95
CA GLN A 53 -7.83 7.20 12.88
C GLN A 53 -8.31 6.47 11.61
N TRP A 54 -9.11 5.40 11.76
CA TRP A 54 -9.77 4.75 10.62
C TRP A 54 -10.83 5.65 9.97
N GLY A 55 -11.63 6.36 10.77
CA GLY A 55 -12.61 7.32 10.27
C GLY A 55 -11.94 8.44 9.46
N LEU A 56 -10.83 9.00 9.95
CA LEU A 56 -10.02 9.98 9.21
C LEU A 56 -9.48 9.37 7.91
N GLY A 57 -8.92 8.16 7.96
CA GLY A 57 -8.45 7.46 6.76
C GLY A 57 -9.55 7.23 5.72
N LEU A 58 -10.75 6.84 6.16
CA LEU A 58 -11.92 6.65 5.30
C LEU A 58 -12.36 7.97 4.66
N SER A 59 -12.40 9.07 5.42
CA SER A 59 -12.76 10.38 4.87
C SER A 59 -11.80 10.85 3.76
N ILE A 60 -10.49 10.62 3.93
CA ILE A 60 -9.48 10.91 2.90
C ILE A 60 -9.71 10.01 1.67
N ALA A 61 -9.98 8.73 1.87
CA ALA A 61 -10.25 7.80 0.77
C ALA A 61 -11.50 8.21 -0.03
N VAL A 62 -12.59 8.56 0.64
CA VAL A 62 -13.83 9.05 0.02
C VAL A 62 -13.56 10.33 -0.79
N LEU A 63 -12.84 11.30 -0.22
CA LEU A 63 -12.51 12.56 -0.90
C LEU A 63 -11.71 12.36 -2.20
N LEU A 64 -10.74 11.42 -2.18
CA LEU A 64 -9.94 11.10 -3.36
C LEU A 64 -10.75 10.30 -4.39
N LEU A 65 -11.59 9.37 -3.95
CA LEU A 65 -12.46 8.56 -4.82
C LEU A 65 -13.56 9.39 -5.49
N LEU A 66 -13.96 10.51 -4.89
CA LEU A 66 -14.96 11.42 -5.46
C LEU A 66 -14.57 11.90 -6.88
N ALA A 67 -13.27 11.94 -7.20
CA ALA A 67 -12.77 12.29 -8.52
C ALA A 67 -13.25 11.37 -9.66
N PHE A 68 -13.61 10.12 -9.38
CA PHE A 68 -14.15 9.19 -10.39
C PHE A 68 -15.61 9.50 -10.74
N VAL A 69 -16.35 10.10 -9.80
CA VAL A 69 -17.80 10.37 -9.93
C VAL A 69 -18.08 11.80 -10.38
N GLU A 70 -17.22 12.73 -9.99
CA GLU A 70 -17.31 14.14 -10.38
C GLU A 70 -17.18 14.37 -11.89
N ARG A 71 -17.65 15.52 -12.38
CA ARG A 71 -17.47 15.94 -13.78
C ARG A 71 -15.99 16.26 -14.10
N PRO A 72 -15.40 15.71 -15.18
CA PRO A 72 -15.94 14.68 -16.07
C PRO A 72 -15.90 13.29 -15.42
N SER A 73 -17.02 12.56 -15.44
CA SER A 73 -17.09 11.27 -14.75
C SER A 73 -16.40 10.16 -15.55
N SER A 74 -15.74 9.26 -14.82
CA SER A 74 -15.08 8.09 -15.41
C SER A 74 -16.01 6.88 -15.52
N LEU A 75 -17.27 7.04 -15.11
CA LEU A 75 -18.28 5.99 -15.12
C LEU A 75 -18.85 5.84 -16.53
N SER A 76 -18.07 5.20 -17.42
CA SER A 76 -18.49 4.76 -18.74
C SER A 76 -17.99 3.34 -19.00
N LEU A 77 -18.73 2.57 -19.80
CA LEU A 77 -18.35 1.18 -20.14
C LEU A 77 -17.03 1.13 -20.93
N SER A 78 -16.79 2.13 -21.78
CA SER A 78 -15.58 2.29 -22.57
C SER A 78 -15.03 3.71 -22.41
N SER A 79 -13.70 3.82 -22.47
CA SER A 79 -12.98 5.10 -22.54
C SER A 79 -12.68 5.53 -23.99
N ASP A 80 -12.98 4.68 -24.99
CA ASP A 80 -12.74 4.98 -26.40
C ASP A 80 -13.70 6.09 -26.87
N PRO A 81 -13.18 7.25 -27.33
CA PRO A 81 -14.01 8.34 -27.83
C PRO A 81 -14.96 7.96 -28.97
N ARG A 82 -14.67 6.88 -29.71
CA ARG A 82 -15.51 6.40 -30.83
C ARG A 82 -16.81 5.73 -30.40
N TYR A 83 -16.80 5.04 -29.26
CA TYR A 83 -17.92 4.20 -28.80
C TYR A 83 -18.38 4.55 -27.38
N ARG A 84 -17.98 5.72 -26.87
CA ARG A 84 -18.25 6.13 -25.49
C ARG A 84 -19.73 6.46 -25.33
N SER A 85 -20.41 5.71 -24.47
CA SER A 85 -21.74 6.06 -23.97
C SER A 85 -21.70 7.39 -23.21
N PRO A 86 -22.78 8.20 -23.21
CA PRO A 86 -22.82 9.43 -22.44
C PRO A 86 -22.46 9.14 -20.97
N PRO A 87 -21.49 9.87 -20.39
CA PRO A 87 -21.07 9.63 -19.02
C PRO A 87 -22.22 9.96 -18.05
N TRP A 88 -22.34 9.20 -16.96
CA TRP A 88 -23.32 9.52 -15.93
C TRP A 88 -22.92 10.81 -15.21
N GLU A 89 -23.80 11.81 -15.22
CA GLU A 89 -23.56 13.07 -14.52
C GLU A 89 -24.36 13.12 -13.22
N PRO A 90 -23.70 13.31 -12.07
CA PRO A 90 -24.39 13.43 -10.79
C PRO A 90 -25.20 14.75 -10.74
N PRO A 91 -26.33 14.77 -10.03
CA PRO A 91 -27.09 16.00 -9.80
C PRO A 91 -26.25 17.00 -9.00
N CYS A 92 -26.47 18.30 -9.26
CA CYS A 92 -25.80 19.38 -8.54
C CYS A 92 -26.05 19.23 -7.03
N GLY A 93 -24.98 19.32 -6.24
CA GLY A 93 -25.03 19.21 -4.78
C GLY A 93 -24.70 17.83 -4.19
N LEU A 94 -24.86 16.72 -4.92
CA LEU A 94 -24.56 15.39 -4.36
C LEU A 94 -23.06 15.24 -4.03
N THR A 95 -22.19 15.51 -5.00
CA THR A 95 -20.73 15.45 -4.79
C THR A 95 -20.27 16.52 -3.81
N GLU A 96 -20.84 17.72 -3.88
CA GLU A 96 -20.52 18.83 -2.97
C GLU A 96 -20.92 18.54 -1.52
N SER A 97 -21.98 17.76 -1.28
CA SER A 97 -22.42 17.35 0.06
C SER A 97 -21.43 16.37 0.71
N PHE A 98 -20.95 15.38 -0.06
CA PHE A 98 -19.91 14.46 0.42
C PHE A 98 -18.58 15.18 0.66
N GLU A 99 -18.24 16.15 -0.21
CA GLU A 99 -17.05 16.98 -0.02
C GLU A 99 -17.16 17.85 1.24
N LEU A 100 -18.30 18.51 1.48
CA LEU A 100 -18.55 19.28 2.70
C LEU A 100 -18.39 18.42 3.95
N LEU A 101 -18.99 17.23 3.95
CA LEU A 101 -18.89 16.31 5.09
C LEU A 101 -17.42 16.00 5.42
N CYS A 102 -16.61 15.74 4.40
CA CYS A 102 -15.17 15.49 4.58
C CYS A 102 -14.45 16.74 5.10
N LEU A 103 -14.74 17.92 4.54
CA LEU A 103 -14.15 19.19 4.98
C LEU A 103 -14.48 19.50 6.45
N VAL A 104 -15.71 19.23 6.90
CA VAL A 104 -16.11 19.36 8.31
C VAL A 104 -15.33 18.40 9.21
N ILE A 105 -15.10 17.15 8.77
CA ILE A 105 -14.25 16.21 9.53
C ILE A 105 -12.81 16.74 9.63
N PHE A 106 -12.27 17.33 8.56
CA PHE A 106 -10.91 17.91 8.56
C PHE A 106 -10.80 19.19 9.40
N THR A 107 -11.84 20.04 9.45
CA THR A 107 -11.84 21.19 10.37
C THR A 107 -11.85 20.74 11.81
N LEU A 108 -12.65 19.72 12.16
CA LEU A 108 -12.64 19.12 13.50
C LEU A 108 -11.28 18.50 13.84
N ASP A 109 -10.65 17.77 12.91
CA ASP A 109 -9.30 17.23 13.09
C ASP A 109 -8.26 18.33 13.33
N LEU A 110 -8.32 19.44 12.59
CA LEU A 110 -7.42 20.58 12.77
C LEU A 110 -7.63 21.24 14.14
N ILE A 111 -8.89 21.42 14.57
CA ILE A 111 -9.23 22.00 15.88
C ILE A 111 -8.67 21.14 17.01
N VAL A 112 -8.92 19.82 16.97
CA VAL A 112 -8.42 18.88 17.99
C VAL A 112 -6.89 18.87 18.02
N LYS A 113 -6.21 18.83 16.87
CA LYS A 113 -4.74 18.92 16.79
C LYS A 113 -4.20 20.23 17.34
N SER A 114 -4.83 21.36 17.00
CA SER A 114 -4.43 22.68 17.49
C SER A 114 -4.57 22.79 19.01
N TYR A 115 -5.62 22.19 19.57
CA TYR A 115 -5.82 22.14 21.02
C TYR A 115 -4.79 21.26 21.71
N LEU A 116 -4.56 20.03 21.23
CA LEU A 116 -3.66 19.04 21.85
C LEU A 116 -2.18 19.44 21.82
N ILE A 117 -1.70 20.01 20.71
CA ILE A 117 -0.28 20.39 20.54
C ILE A 117 0.03 21.73 21.24
N GLY A 118 -0.97 22.62 21.36
CA GLY A 118 -0.77 23.97 21.86
C GLY A 118 -0.34 24.97 20.78
N TRP A 119 -0.63 26.25 21.03
CA TRP A 119 -0.52 27.31 20.02
C TRP A 119 0.90 27.64 19.58
N GLU A 120 1.87 27.60 20.51
CA GLU A 120 3.27 27.92 20.21
C GLU A 120 3.90 26.87 19.29
N GLU A 121 3.72 25.59 19.61
CA GLU A 121 4.20 24.47 18.81
C GLU A 121 3.45 24.36 17.48
N PHE A 122 2.16 24.71 17.46
CA PHE A 122 1.36 24.79 16.23
C PHE A 122 2.00 25.76 15.20
N ARG A 123 2.40 26.96 15.63
CA ARG A 123 3.04 27.97 14.76
C ARG A 123 4.44 27.55 14.27
N LYS A 124 5.14 26.68 14.98
CA LYS A 124 6.44 26.14 14.53
C LYS A 124 6.28 25.08 13.43
N SER A 125 5.14 24.39 13.40
CA SER A 125 4.90 23.28 12.46
C SER A 125 4.40 23.76 11.09
N LYS A 126 5.30 23.80 10.11
CA LYS A 126 4.99 24.16 8.70
C LYS A 126 3.88 23.29 8.08
N TRP A 127 3.78 22.02 8.51
CA TRP A 127 2.75 21.09 8.05
C TRP A 127 1.35 21.45 8.55
N LEU A 128 1.23 21.96 9.79
CA LEU A 128 -0.05 22.40 10.33
C LEU A 128 -0.48 23.72 9.70
N ILE A 129 0.44 24.66 9.50
CA ILE A 129 0.17 25.91 8.76
C ILE A 129 -0.31 25.60 7.34
N GLY A 130 0.38 24.72 6.62
CA GLY A 130 -0.02 24.30 5.28
C GLY A 130 -1.42 23.65 5.28
N TYR A 131 -1.75 22.88 6.31
CA TYR A 131 -3.08 22.28 6.46
C TYR A 131 -4.18 23.33 6.66
N THR A 132 -3.94 24.35 7.48
CA THR A 132 -4.86 25.48 7.64
C THR A 132 -5.07 26.23 6.33
N VAL A 133 -3.99 26.52 5.59
CA VAL A 133 -4.07 27.22 4.31
C VAL A 133 -4.85 26.40 3.29
N VAL A 134 -4.50 25.13 3.08
CA VAL A 134 -5.20 24.25 2.13
C VAL A 134 -6.68 24.13 2.49
N LEU A 135 -7.00 23.91 3.76
CA LEU A 135 -8.38 23.79 4.21
C LEU A 135 -9.18 25.08 3.98
N SER A 136 -8.58 26.25 4.25
CA SER A 136 -9.22 27.54 3.99
C SER A 136 -9.51 27.76 2.50
N VAL A 137 -8.56 27.46 1.62
CA VAL A 137 -8.74 27.57 0.16
C VAL A 137 -9.80 26.59 -0.33
N SER A 138 -9.81 25.35 0.17
CA SER A 138 -10.84 24.35 -0.18
C SER A 138 -12.25 24.78 0.26
N ILE A 139 -12.41 25.40 1.44
CA ILE A 139 -13.71 25.90 1.91
C ILE A 139 -14.18 27.07 1.04
N ILE A 140 -13.28 28.02 0.70
CA ILE A 140 -13.61 29.16 -0.17
C ILE A 140 -14.05 28.66 -1.55
N ASP A 141 -13.29 27.76 -2.17
CA ASP A 141 -13.60 27.16 -3.48
C ASP A 141 -14.93 26.37 -3.45
N TRP A 142 -15.23 25.68 -2.35
CA TRP A 142 -16.51 24.99 -2.17
C TRP A 142 -17.70 25.97 -2.09
N VAL A 143 -17.56 27.07 -1.33
CA VAL A 143 -18.60 28.12 -1.26
C VAL A 143 -18.83 28.75 -2.63
N LEU A 144 -17.76 29.02 -3.40
CA LEU A 144 -17.85 29.53 -4.76
C LEU A 144 -18.58 28.55 -5.69
N SER A 145 -18.23 27.27 -5.65
CA SER A 145 -18.85 26.22 -6.45
C SER A 145 -20.36 26.10 -6.20
N ILE A 146 -20.81 26.25 -4.96
CA ILE A 146 -22.25 26.25 -4.63
C ILE A 146 -22.93 27.54 -5.07
N SER A 147 -22.28 28.69 -4.86
CA SER A 147 -22.80 29.98 -5.29
C SER A 147 -23.01 30.06 -6.80
N MET A 148 -22.20 29.34 -7.58
CA MET A 148 -22.29 29.25 -9.05
C MET A 148 -23.13 28.06 -9.54
N VAL A 149 -23.94 27.43 -8.68
CA VAL A 149 -24.81 26.30 -9.04
C VAL A 149 -24.04 25.16 -9.74
N CYS A 150 -22.80 24.91 -9.28
CA CYS A 150 -21.90 23.87 -9.78
C CYS A 150 -21.43 24.02 -11.24
N ASP A 151 -21.57 25.20 -11.86
CA ASP A 151 -21.13 25.48 -13.24
C ASP A 151 -19.66 25.94 -13.36
N GLU A 152 -18.87 25.73 -12.31
CA GLU A 152 -17.46 26.07 -12.30
C GLU A 152 -16.64 25.06 -13.11
N LYS A 153 -15.96 25.55 -14.16
CA LYS A 153 -15.08 24.75 -15.02
C LYS A 153 -13.76 24.34 -14.34
N LEU A 154 -13.22 25.20 -13.47
CA LEU A 154 -11.90 25.00 -12.85
C LEU A 154 -12.03 24.94 -11.33
N ARG A 155 -12.09 23.71 -10.78
CA ARG A 155 -12.21 23.49 -9.34
C ARG A 155 -10.84 23.31 -8.69
N VAL A 156 -10.25 24.40 -8.19
CA VAL A 156 -8.87 24.41 -7.66
C VAL A 156 -8.72 23.45 -6.48
N ARG A 157 -9.77 23.25 -5.68
CA ARG A 157 -9.74 22.34 -4.51
C ARG A 157 -9.32 20.92 -4.87
N ARG A 158 -9.63 20.43 -6.08
CA ARG A 158 -9.25 19.08 -6.53
C ARG A 158 -7.74 18.88 -6.42
N LEU A 159 -6.96 19.82 -6.94
CA LEU A 159 -5.50 19.76 -6.92
C LEU A 159 -4.93 19.66 -5.50
N LEU A 160 -5.63 20.21 -4.52
CA LEU A 160 -5.20 20.27 -3.13
C LEU A 160 -5.56 19.01 -2.32
N ARG A 161 -6.55 18.21 -2.74
CA ARG A 161 -7.01 17.01 -2.00
C ARG A 161 -5.90 16.03 -1.61
N PRO A 162 -4.92 15.71 -2.47
CA PRO A 162 -3.82 14.82 -2.09
C PRO A 162 -3.00 15.32 -0.91
N PHE A 163 -3.03 16.63 -0.61
CA PHE A 163 -2.36 17.19 0.57
C PHE A 163 -2.91 16.59 1.87
N PHE A 164 -4.21 16.28 1.95
CA PHE A 164 -4.80 15.66 3.15
C PHE A 164 -4.21 14.27 3.44
N LEU A 165 -3.93 13.49 2.38
CA LEU A 165 -3.22 12.21 2.50
C LEU A 165 -1.77 12.40 2.98
N LEU A 166 -1.05 13.37 2.39
CA LEU A 166 0.31 13.73 2.79
C LEU A 166 0.37 14.19 4.25
N GLN A 167 -0.62 14.98 4.68
CA GLN A 167 -0.68 15.55 6.02
C GLN A 167 -0.94 14.49 7.09
N ASN A 168 -1.76 13.48 6.80
CA ASN A 168 -2.07 12.44 7.78
C ASN A 168 -0.91 11.43 7.96
N SER A 169 -0.21 11.11 6.87
CA SER A 169 0.82 10.06 6.91
C SER A 169 2.20 10.58 7.32
N SER A 170 2.63 10.24 8.54
CA SER A 170 3.98 10.58 9.04
C SER A 170 5.10 9.95 8.21
N LEU A 171 4.88 8.74 7.67
CA LEU A 171 5.85 8.05 6.82
C LEU A 171 6.02 8.76 5.48
N MET A 172 4.94 9.30 4.90
CA MET A 172 5.01 10.08 3.65
C MET A 172 5.71 11.42 3.84
N LYS A 173 5.50 12.09 4.97
CA LYS A 173 6.25 13.31 5.32
C LYS A 173 7.75 13.04 5.42
N LYS A 174 8.12 11.91 6.03
CA LYS A 174 9.50 11.43 6.10
C LYS A 174 10.08 11.17 4.72
N THR A 175 9.40 10.41 3.86
CA THR A 175 9.88 10.12 2.50
C THR A 175 9.95 11.37 1.62
N LEU A 176 9.01 12.32 1.71
CA LEU A 176 9.12 13.61 1.01
C LEU A 176 10.29 14.46 1.50
N LYS A 177 10.54 14.49 2.82
CA LYS A 177 11.72 15.16 3.39
C LYS A 177 13.02 14.54 2.88
N CYS A 178 13.05 13.20 2.73
CA CYS A 178 14.15 12.50 2.09
C CYS A 178 14.34 12.97 0.66
N ILE A 179 13.31 12.87 -0.20
CA ILE A 179 13.37 13.26 -1.61
C ILE A 179 13.84 14.71 -1.76
N LYS A 180 13.33 15.62 -0.94
CA LYS A 180 13.78 17.02 -0.94
C LYS A 180 15.26 17.17 -0.60
N ARG A 181 15.78 16.37 0.33
CA ARG A 181 17.20 16.39 0.71
C ARG A 181 18.09 15.78 -0.36
N THR A 182 17.61 14.81 -1.13
CA THR A 182 18.36 14.15 -2.21
C THR A 182 18.35 14.94 -3.53
N LEU A 183 17.39 15.85 -3.69
CA LEU A 183 17.21 16.65 -4.92
C LEU A 183 18.47 17.41 -5.40
N PRO A 184 19.29 18.04 -4.52
CA PRO A 184 20.50 18.74 -4.95
C PRO A 184 21.53 17.83 -5.61
N GLU A 185 21.69 16.59 -5.12
CA GLU A 185 22.62 15.63 -5.72
C GLU A 185 22.08 15.06 -7.02
N ILE A 186 20.77 14.83 -7.10
CA ILE A 186 20.11 14.42 -8.34
C ILE A 186 20.24 15.51 -9.41
N ALA A 187 20.20 16.78 -9.02
CA ALA A 187 20.31 17.91 -9.94
C ALA A 187 21.64 17.95 -10.69
N SER A 188 22.76 17.54 -10.08
CA SER A 188 24.06 17.53 -10.76
C SER A 188 24.12 16.48 -11.88
N VAL A 189 23.49 15.32 -11.69
CA VAL A 189 23.40 14.29 -12.74
C VAL A 189 22.38 14.65 -13.81
N ILE A 190 21.25 15.27 -13.43
CA ILE A 190 20.30 15.82 -14.42
C ILE A 190 21.00 16.87 -15.29
N LEU A 191 21.86 17.72 -14.71
CA LEU A 191 22.65 18.68 -15.47
C LEU A 191 23.61 17.98 -16.45
N LEU A 192 24.33 16.95 -16.00
CA LEU A 192 25.20 16.15 -16.86
C LEU A 192 24.43 15.49 -18.01
N LEU A 193 23.23 14.97 -17.72
CA LEU A 193 22.33 14.39 -18.70
C LEU A 193 21.81 15.42 -19.71
N ALA A 194 21.47 16.62 -19.25
CA ALA A 194 21.06 17.73 -20.10
C ALA A 194 22.22 18.17 -21.03
N LEU A 195 23.45 18.23 -20.52
CA LEU A 195 24.64 18.51 -21.32
C LEU A 195 24.88 17.43 -22.39
N HIS A 196 24.76 16.15 -22.02
CA HIS A 196 24.83 15.02 -22.97
C HIS A 196 23.79 15.17 -24.09
N LEU A 197 22.52 15.46 -23.74
CA LEU A 197 21.45 15.68 -24.72
C LEU A 197 21.76 16.87 -25.63
N CYS A 198 22.16 18.03 -25.07
CA CYS A 198 22.48 19.21 -25.86
C CYS A 198 23.65 18.98 -26.83
N LEU A 199 24.74 18.36 -26.34
CA LEU A 199 25.92 18.06 -27.14
C LEU A 199 25.58 17.13 -28.31
N PHE A 200 24.91 16.01 -28.05
CA PHE A 200 24.53 15.07 -29.11
C PHE A 200 23.45 15.62 -30.04
N THR A 201 22.60 16.54 -29.57
CA THR A 201 21.65 17.24 -30.43
C THR A 201 22.39 18.12 -31.44
N MET A 202 23.39 18.87 -30.99
CA MET A 202 24.23 19.70 -31.87
C MET A 202 25.02 18.85 -32.86
N ILE A 203 25.68 17.78 -32.39
CA ILE A 203 26.40 16.85 -33.26
C ILE A 203 25.46 16.19 -34.27
N GLY A 204 24.28 15.72 -33.84
CA GLY A 204 23.30 15.08 -34.71
C GLY A 204 22.77 16.02 -35.80
N MET A 205 22.49 17.29 -35.47
CA MET A 205 22.06 18.28 -36.47
C MET A 205 23.17 18.61 -37.48
N LEU A 206 24.45 18.55 -37.07
CA LEU A 206 25.58 18.73 -37.98
C LEU A 206 25.82 17.49 -38.86
N LEU A 207 25.73 16.29 -38.27
CA LEU A 207 25.98 15.02 -38.96
C LEU A 207 24.87 14.67 -39.95
N PHE A 208 23.62 14.96 -39.60
CA PHE A 208 22.43 14.68 -40.40
C PHE A 208 21.83 15.97 -40.98
N ALA A 209 22.70 16.88 -41.43
CA ALA A 209 22.30 18.11 -42.10
C ALA A 209 21.67 17.84 -43.48
N LYS A 210 20.87 18.79 -43.96
CA LYS A 210 20.22 18.70 -45.27
C LYS A 210 21.27 18.64 -46.39
N THR A 211 21.21 17.60 -47.21
CA THR A 211 22.04 17.41 -48.42
C THR A 211 21.24 17.78 -49.67
N GLU A 212 21.92 18.03 -50.80
CA GLU A 212 21.26 18.31 -52.10
C GLU A 212 20.42 17.11 -52.59
N ASP A 213 20.89 15.89 -52.37
CA ASP A 213 20.19 14.66 -52.74
C ASP A 213 18.94 14.41 -51.88
N PRO A 214 17.72 14.46 -52.44
CA PRO A 214 16.50 14.27 -51.68
C PRO A 214 16.36 12.87 -51.08
N LYS A 215 17.03 11.86 -51.67
CA LYS A 215 17.04 10.47 -51.18
C LYS A 215 17.81 10.31 -49.85
N ASN A 216 18.77 11.19 -49.56
CA ASN A 216 19.61 11.14 -48.36
C ASN A 216 19.00 11.94 -47.19
N ASN A 217 17.94 12.71 -47.44
CA ASN A 217 17.35 13.63 -46.47
C ASN A 217 16.27 13.00 -45.56
N GLY A 218 16.13 11.67 -45.55
CA GLY A 218 15.12 10.98 -44.73
C GLY A 218 15.28 11.26 -43.24
N GLU A 219 16.52 11.18 -42.74
CA GLU A 219 16.87 11.39 -41.33
C GLU A 219 16.66 12.84 -40.89
N TRP A 220 17.19 13.78 -41.67
CA TRP A 220 17.02 15.21 -41.45
C TRP A 220 15.53 15.59 -41.39
N LYS A 221 14.72 15.12 -42.34
CA LYS A 221 13.30 15.49 -42.42
C LYS A 221 12.48 14.95 -41.25
N ALA A 222 12.79 13.74 -40.78
CA ALA A 222 12.01 13.06 -39.73
C ALA A 222 12.41 13.47 -38.30
N TYR A 223 13.72 13.56 -38.02
CA TYR A 223 14.23 13.65 -36.65
C TYR A 223 15.17 14.85 -36.44
N PHE A 224 16.07 15.16 -37.38
CA PHE A 224 17.14 16.15 -37.19
C PHE A 224 16.93 17.52 -37.86
N ARG A 225 15.67 17.91 -38.14
CA ARG A 225 15.36 19.12 -38.92
C ARG A 225 15.67 20.43 -38.18
N ASN A 226 15.39 20.49 -36.88
CA ASN A 226 15.43 21.69 -36.06
C ASN A 226 15.56 21.35 -34.58
N LEU A 227 16.17 22.26 -33.81
CA LEU A 227 16.60 22.03 -32.43
C LEU A 227 15.55 21.35 -31.52
N PRO A 228 14.28 21.83 -31.41
CA PRO A 228 13.29 21.17 -30.55
C PRO A 228 12.93 19.76 -31.01
N LYS A 229 12.88 19.52 -32.33
CA LYS A 229 12.55 18.20 -32.89
C LYS A 229 13.69 17.22 -32.63
N SER A 230 14.93 17.64 -32.87
CA SER A 230 16.14 16.83 -32.66
C SER A 230 16.35 16.52 -31.18
N LEU A 231 16.19 17.51 -30.31
CA LEU A 231 16.25 17.33 -28.86
C LEU A 231 15.18 16.33 -28.40
N THR A 232 13.94 16.45 -28.90
CA THR A 232 12.85 15.52 -28.57
C THR A 232 13.16 14.11 -29.06
N SER A 233 13.66 13.95 -30.29
CA SER A 233 14.02 12.65 -30.86
C SER A 233 15.11 11.95 -30.06
N LEU A 234 16.14 12.69 -29.60
CA LEU A 234 17.19 12.15 -28.75
C LEU A 234 16.72 11.94 -27.30
N LEU A 235 15.81 12.76 -26.78
CA LEU A 235 15.20 12.55 -25.46
C LEU A 235 14.36 11.26 -25.43
N VAL A 236 13.61 10.97 -26.49
CA VAL A 236 12.87 9.71 -26.66
C VAL A 236 13.81 8.52 -26.88
N LEU A 237 14.94 8.74 -27.56
CA LEU A 237 15.98 7.72 -27.73
C LEU A 237 16.72 7.42 -26.41
N LEU A 238 16.89 8.41 -25.52
CA LEU A 238 17.50 8.20 -24.21
C LEU A 238 16.72 7.17 -23.37
N THR A 239 15.39 7.13 -23.55
CA THR A 239 14.51 6.10 -22.96
C THR A 239 14.32 4.87 -23.86
N THR A 240 15.04 4.80 -24.99
CA THR A 240 15.01 3.72 -25.98
C THR A 240 13.64 3.46 -26.63
N ALA A 241 12.72 4.42 -26.56
CA ALA A 241 11.33 4.21 -26.98
C ALA A 241 11.13 4.23 -28.50
N ASN A 242 12.04 4.87 -29.25
CA ASN A 242 12.03 4.96 -30.71
C ASN A 242 13.23 4.22 -31.37
N ASN A 243 13.87 3.29 -30.65
CA ASN A 243 14.88 2.41 -31.22
C ASN A 243 14.19 1.14 -31.78
N PRO A 244 14.40 0.71 -33.03
CA PRO A 244 15.41 1.18 -34.00
C PRO A 244 14.98 2.34 -34.93
N ASP A 245 13.72 2.76 -34.92
CA ASP A 245 13.12 3.68 -35.91
C ASP A 245 13.93 4.95 -36.17
N VAL A 246 14.45 5.59 -35.11
CA VAL A 246 15.24 6.83 -35.21
C VAL A 246 16.57 6.66 -35.95
N MET A 247 17.10 5.44 -36.05
CA MET A 247 18.39 5.16 -36.69
C MET A 247 18.23 4.64 -38.13
N ILE A 248 17.07 4.06 -38.48
CA ILE A 248 16.88 3.35 -39.76
C ILE A 248 17.20 4.22 -40.99
N PRO A 249 16.73 5.48 -41.11
CA PRO A 249 17.02 6.29 -42.29
C PRO A 249 18.51 6.57 -42.45
N ALA A 250 19.21 6.93 -41.37
CA ALA A 250 20.67 7.10 -41.39
C ALA A 250 21.41 5.79 -41.72
N TYR A 251 21.01 4.68 -41.09
CA TYR A 251 21.68 3.38 -41.25
C TYR A 251 21.57 2.82 -42.67
N LYS A 252 20.45 3.07 -43.36
CA LYS A 252 20.27 2.70 -44.77
C LYS A 252 21.23 3.40 -45.72
N LEU A 253 21.67 4.62 -45.37
CA LEU A 253 22.64 5.38 -46.18
C LEU A 253 24.06 4.88 -45.94
N ASN A 254 24.46 4.77 -44.67
CA ASN A 254 25.76 4.24 -44.30
C ASN A 254 25.67 3.55 -42.94
N ARG A 255 26.17 2.30 -42.88
CA ARG A 255 26.23 1.51 -41.64
C ARG A 255 27.06 2.20 -40.55
N GLY A 256 28.03 3.03 -40.92
CA GLY A 256 28.86 3.81 -39.98
C GLY A 256 28.07 4.76 -39.08
N TYR A 257 26.92 5.27 -39.53
CA TYR A 257 26.08 6.15 -38.70
C TYR A 257 25.50 5.44 -37.46
N ALA A 258 25.46 4.10 -37.43
CA ALA A 258 25.08 3.36 -36.23
C ALA A 258 25.96 3.70 -35.01
N ILE A 259 27.23 4.03 -35.24
CA ILE A 259 28.18 4.35 -34.16
C ILE A 259 27.69 5.56 -33.36
N PHE A 260 27.11 6.58 -33.99
CA PHE A 260 26.55 7.74 -33.31
C PHE A 260 25.47 7.34 -32.30
N PHE A 261 24.48 6.54 -32.73
CA PHE A 261 23.35 6.13 -31.90
C PHE A 261 23.75 5.12 -30.81
N VAL A 262 24.69 4.21 -31.11
CA VAL A 262 25.25 3.28 -30.13
C VAL A 262 26.01 4.03 -29.04
N VAL A 263 26.91 4.95 -29.40
CA VAL A 263 27.67 5.74 -28.42
C VAL A 263 26.74 6.62 -27.57
N PHE A 264 25.74 7.26 -28.19
CA PHE A 264 24.72 8.03 -27.47
C PHE A 264 24.00 7.18 -26.42
N SER A 265 23.60 5.96 -26.79
CA SER A 265 22.81 5.06 -25.91
C SER A 265 23.68 4.44 -24.81
N VAL A 266 24.94 4.11 -25.11
CA VAL A 266 25.90 3.63 -24.10
C VAL A 266 26.15 4.67 -23.03
N ILE A 267 26.47 5.90 -23.43
CA ILE A 267 26.73 6.98 -22.48
C ILE A 267 25.43 7.38 -21.76
N GLY A 268 24.35 7.64 -22.50
CA GLY A 268 23.10 8.13 -21.92
C GLY A 268 22.38 7.10 -21.07
N THR A 269 21.97 5.98 -21.68
CA THR A 269 21.12 4.98 -21.03
C THR A 269 21.92 4.09 -20.08
N TYR A 270 23.06 3.54 -20.51
CA TYR A 270 23.78 2.58 -19.67
C TYR A 270 24.71 3.21 -18.63
N CYS A 271 25.33 4.37 -18.92
CA CYS A 271 26.15 5.06 -17.93
C CYS A 271 25.33 6.03 -17.08
N LEU A 272 24.73 7.07 -17.68
CA LEU A 272 24.11 8.17 -16.93
C LEU A 272 22.83 7.75 -16.18
N MET A 273 21.91 6.98 -16.78
CA MET A 273 20.69 6.54 -16.07
C MET A 273 20.98 5.54 -14.94
N ASN A 274 21.96 4.66 -15.12
CA ASN A 274 22.39 3.74 -14.05
C ASN A 274 23.12 4.49 -12.93
N LEU A 275 23.96 5.49 -13.26
CA LEU A 275 24.58 6.38 -12.27
C LEU A 275 23.52 7.14 -11.46
N LEU A 276 22.50 7.68 -12.12
CA LEU A 276 21.37 8.34 -11.47
C LEU A 276 20.68 7.40 -10.47
N THR A 277 20.41 6.16 -10.88
CA THR A 277 19.81 5.13 -10.01
C THR A 277 20.70 4.82 -8.80
N ALA A 278 22.01 4.71 -9.00
CA ALA A 278 22.97 4.45 -7.92
C ALA A 278 23.04 5.59 -6.89
N ILE A 279 23.02 6.85 -7.33
CA ILE A 279 23.01 8.01 -6.43
C ILE A 279 21.72 8.06 -5.62
N ILE A 280 20.56 7.86 -6.27
CA ILE A 280 19.25 7.80 -5.59
C ILE A 280 19.27 6.69 -4.52
N TYR A 281 19.78 5.50 -4.87
CA TYR A 281 19.89 4.39 -3.93
C TYR A 281 20.78 4.72 -2.72
N ASN A 282 21.97 5.26 -2.94
CA ASN A 282 22.92 5.58 -1.86
C ASN A 282 22.34 6.60 -0.88
N GLN A 283 21.68 7.64 -1.41
CA GLN A 283 21.05 8.65 -0.57
C GLN A 283 19.83 8.12 0.18
N PHE A 284 19.02 7.29 -0.47
CA PHE A 284 17.87 6.67 0.17
C PHE A 284 18.29 5.70 1.28
N ARG A 285 19.35 4.92 1.07
CA ARG A 285 19.92 4.02 2.08
C ARG A 285 20.40 4.79 3.33
N GLY A 286 21.15 5.87 3.14
CA GLY A 286 21.61 6.71 4.24
C GLY A 286 20.45 7.31 5.04
N TYR A 287 19.38 7.71 4.36
CA TYR A 287 18.18 8.23 5.01
C TYR A 287 17.41 7.17 5.82
N LEU A 288 17.25 5.95 5.28
CA LEU A 288 16.56 4.87 6.00
C LEU A 288 17.23 4.58 7.35
N LEU A 289 18.57 4.53 7.39
CA LEU A 289 19.33 4.36 8.63
C LEU A 289 19.05 5.48 9.64
N MET A 290 19.12 6.74 9.20
CA MET A 290 18.82 7.90 10.05
C MET A 290 17.37 7.89 10.57
N SER A 291 16.42 7.45 9.75
CA SER A 291 15.00 7.33 10.13
C SER A 291 14.80 6.27 11.21
N VAL A 292 15.45 5.10 11.08
CA VAL A 292 15.41 4.04 12.11
C VAL A 292 16.03 4.52 13.42
N GLN A 293 17.21 5.14 13.36
CA GLN A 293 17.87 5.73 14.54
C GLN A 293 16.97 6.75 15.25
N THR A 294 16.34 7.66 14.50
CA THR A 294 15.42 8.66 15.06
C THR A 294 14.23 8.00 15.75
N SER A 295 13.66 6.94 15.18
CA SER A 295 12.58 6.17 15.81
C SER A 295 13.03 5.54 17.12
N ILE A 296 14.21 4.89 17.16
CA ILE A 296 14.76 4.31 18.39
C ILE A 296 15.01 5.38 19.46
N ILE A 297 15.56 6.53 19.09
CA ILE A 297 15.79 7.66 20.01
C ILE A 297 14.47 8.15 20.61
N ARG A 298 13.41 8.30 19.80
CA ARG A 298 12.08 8.70 20.29
C ARG A 298 11.50 7.70 21.28
N ARG A 299 11.63 6.40 20.99
CA ARG A 299 11.19 5.33 21.90
C ARG A 299 11.92 5.42 23.24
N ARG A 300 13.25 5.57 23.22
CA ARG A 300 14.07 5.73 24.44
C ARG A 300 13.69 6.98 25.22
N LEU A 301 13.43 8.09 24.55
CA LEU A 301 12.98 9.33 25.18
C LEU A 301 11.62 9.16 25.87
N GLY A 302 10.65 8.51 25.21
CA GLY A 302 9.33 8.22 25.78
C GLY A 302 9.39 7.30 27.00
N ILE A 303 10.19 6.23 26.94
CA ILE A 303 10.40 5.33 28.08
C ILE A 303 11.07 6.08 29.24
N ARG A 304 12.09 6.91 28.97
CA ARG A 304 12.76 7.71 30.00
C ARG A 304 11.81 8.74 30.62
N ALA A 305 10.99 9.42 29.82
CA ALA A 305 10.01 10.37 30.33
C ALA A 305 8.96 9.67 31.22
N ALA A 306 8.49 8.49 30.83
CA ALA A 306 7.59 7.69 31.66
C ALA A 306 8.23 7.30 33.02
N PHE A 307 9.51 6.91 33.02
CA PHE A 307 10.24 6.63 34.25
C PHE A 307 10.36 7.87 35.14
N GLN A 308 10.68 9.03 34.58
CA GLN A 308 10.81 10.28 35.34
C GLN A 308 9.48 10.70 35.98
N VAL A 309 8.37 10.58 35.26
CA VAL A 309 7.03 10.87 35.79
C VAL A 309 6.66 9.93 36.94
N LEU A 310 6.96 8.63 36.80
CA LEU A 310 6.67 7.64 37.84
C LEU A 310 7.58 7.78 39.07
N SER A 311 8.83 8.17 38.88
CA SER A 311 9.78 8.39 39.99
C SER A 311 9.53 9.73 40.69
N CYS A 312 9.11 10.79 39.99
CA CYS A 312 8.76 12.07 40.61
C CYS A 312 7.56 11.96 41.57
N HIS A 313 6.66 11.01 41.32
CA HIS A 313 5.59 10.68 42.27
C HIS A 313 6.13 10.18 43.62
N GLU A 314 7.32 9.57 43.63
CA GLU A 314 7.90 8.88 44.80
C GLU A 314 9.14 9.58 45.38
N ALA A 315 9.77 10.51 44.63
CA ALA A 315 11.01 11.19 44.96
C ALA A 315 10.92 12.20 46.12
N GLN A 316 9.78 12.29 46.82
CA GLN A 316 9.68 13.11 48.02
C GLN A 316 10.43 12.51 49.24
N GLU A 317 10.86 11.24 49.18
CA GLU A 317 11.50 10.56 50.34
C GLU A 317 12.85 9.84 50.06
N ALA A 318 13.30 9.64 48.80
CA ALA A 318 14.49 8.83 48.47
C ALA A 318 15.59 9.58 47.70
N ALA A 319 16.87 9.26 47.98
CA ALA A 319 18.06 9.88 47.36
C ALA A 319 18.40 9.34 45.95
N GLU A 320 17.76 8.25 45.53
CA GLU A 320 17.95 7.63 44.21
C GLU A 320 16.61 7.55 43.47
N GLU A 321 16.62 7.81 42.16
CA GLU A 321 15.43 7.68 41.29
C GLU A 321 15.05 6.20 41.13
N HIS A 322 13.97 5.78 41.79
CA HIS A 322 13.40 4.44 41.70
C HIS A 322 11.90 4.50 41.41
N VAL A 323 11.34 3.40 40.93
CA VAL A 323 9.89 3.26 40.67
C VAL A 323 9.39 1.95 41.27
N ARG A 324 8.26 2.00 42.01
CA ARG A 324 7.59 0.77 42.47
C ARG A 324 7.10 -0.13 41.34
N VAL A 325 7.34 -1.43 41.48
CA VAL A 325 6.92 -2.44 40.51
C VAL A 325 5.38 -2.49 40.37
N ASP A 326 4.65 -2.27 41.46
CA ASP A 326 3.18 -2.23 41.44
C ASP A 326 2.63 -1.12 40.54
N SER A 327 3.22 0.07 40.60
CA SER A 327 2.88 1.22 39.75
C SER A 327 3.14 0.89 38.27
N VAL A 328 4.25 0.20 37.96
CA VAL A 328 4.56 -0.28 36.61
C VAL A 328 3.52 -1.29 36.14
N LEU A 329 3.14 -2.27 36.96
CA LEU A 329 2.13 -3.26 36.62
C LEU A 329 0.75 -2.62 36.41
N GLN A 330 0.38 -1.63 37.22
CA GLN A 330 -0.85 -0.87 37.07
C GLN A 330 -0.86 -0.10 35.73
N VAL A 331 0.23 0.58 35.38
CA VAL A 331 0.39 1.27 34.08
C VAL A 331 0.27 0.27 32.93
N MET A 332 1.04 -0.82 32.98
CA MET A 332 1.03 -1.84 31.92
C MET A 332 -0.34 -2.49 31.74
N SER A 333 -1.14 -2.61 32.81
CA SER A 333 -2.53 -3.11 32.74
C SER A 333 -3.45 -2.18 31.91
N ARG A 334 -3.17 -0.88 31.85
CA ARG A 334 -3.98 0.13 31.15
C ARG A 334 -3.42 0.56 29.79
N VAL A 335 -2.14 0.28 29.50
CA VAL A 335 -1.49 0.57 28.21
C VAL A 335 -2.12 -0.24 27.07
N GLU A 336 -2.45 0.44 25.98
CA GLU A 336 -2.87 -0.18 24.73
C GLU A 336 -1.68 -0.71 23.92
N MET A 337 -1.45 -2.01 24.01
CA MET A 337 -0.47 -2.70 23.17
C MET A 337 -0.97 -4.10 22.79
N LYS A 338 -0.26 -4.75 21.86
CA LYS A 338 -0.62 -6.12 21.48
C LYS A 338 -0.47 -7.04 22.70
N SER A 339 -1.43 -7.94 22.90
CA SER A 339 -1.53 -8.79 24.10
C SER A 339 -0.24 -9.53 24.44
N TYR A 340 0.47 -10.03 23.43
CA TYR A 340 1.71 -10.78 23.62
C TYR A 340 2.87 -9.93 24.14
N TYR A 341 3.03 -8.68 23.68
CA TYR A 341 4.06 -7.79 24.22
C TYR A 341 3.69 -7.39 25.64
N LYS A 342 2.39 -7.16 25.89
CA LYS A 342 1.90 -6.84 27.22
C LYS A 342 2.26 -7.94 28.21
N THR A 343 1.96 -9.20 27.88
CA THR A 343 2.30 -10.35 28.73
C THR A 343 3.81 -10.48 28.95
N ALA A 344 4.63 -10.33 27.91
CA ALA A 344 6.08 -10.45 28.03
C ALA A 344 6.67 -9.38 28.96
N VAL A 345 6.31 -8.12 28.75
CA VAL A 345 6.77 -6.99 29.57
C VAL A 345 6.26 -7.12 31.00
N THR A 346 5.02 -7.55 31.22
CA THR A 346 4.49 -7.76 32.58
C THR A 346 5.18 -8.92 33.30
N THR A 347 5.51 -10.00 32.60
CA THR A 347 6.22 -11.15 33.20
C THR A 347 7.65 -10.79 33.57
N GLU A 348 8.36 -10.04 32.72
CA GLU A 348 9.69 -9.52 33.06
C GLU A 348 9.64 -8.50 34.22
N ALA A 349 8.62 -7.63 34.27
CA ALA A 349 8.44 -6.71 35.39
C ALA A 349 8.16 -7.44 36.71
N GLN A 350 7.41 -8.55 36.68
CA GLN A 350 7.10 -9.38 37.86
C GLN A 350 8.35 -10.04 38.48
N GLN A 351 9.42 -10.28 37.72
CA GLN A 351 10.66 -10.84 38.28
C GLN A 351 11.32 -9.91 39.31
N TYR A 352 11.03 -8.61 39.24
CA TYR A 352 11.54 -7.62 40.20
C TYR A 352 10.56 -7.36 41.35
N ALA A 353 9.43 -8.06 41.41
CA ALA A 353 8.41 -7.86 42.45
C ALA A 353 8.96 -8.10 43.86
N ASP A 354 9.90 -9.03 44.02
CA ASP A 354 10.54 -9.34 45.31
C ASP A 354 11.40 -8.18 45.84
N VAL A 355 11.98 -7.37 44.95
CA VAL A 355 12.78 -6.18 45.29
C VAL A 355 11.89 -4.95 45.51
N GLY A 356 10.66 -4.96 44.97
CA GLY A 356 9.65 -3.92 45.12
C GLY A 356 9.90 -2.64 44.30
N TYR A 357 11.17 -2.36 43.97
CA TYR A 357 11.59 -1.15 43.25
C TYR A 357 12.44 -1.47 42.02
N MET A 358 12.41 -0.56 41.04
CA MET A 358 13.11 -0.69 39.76
C MET A 358 13.90 0.58 39.43
N SER A 359 15.18 0.40 39.11
CA SER A 359 16.07 1.47 38.59
C SER A 359 15.82 1.76 37.10
N LEU A 360 16.32 2.89 36.60
CA LEU A 360 16.16 3.31 35.19
C LEU A 360 16.65 2.25 34.19
N ASP A 361 17.79 1.61 34.46
CA ASP A 361 18.36 0.60 33.56
C ASP A 361 17.52 -0.69 33.53
N GLN A 362 16.99 -1.10 34.69
CA GLN A 362 16.05 -2.22 34.79
C GLN A 362 14.73 -1.88 34.09
N PHE A 363 14.20 -0.67 34.27
CA PHE A 363 12.99 -0.19 33.61
C PHE A 363 13.16 -0.08 32.10
N ARG A 364 14.35 0.26 31.61
CA ARG A 364 14.62 0.23 30.18
C ARG A 364 14.65 -1.21 29.65
N LYS A 365 15.28 -2.13 30.39
CA LYS A 365 15.49 -3.52 29.98
C LYS A 365 14.17 -4.28 29.75
N ILE A 366 13.13 -4.01 30.55
CA ILE A 366 11.81 -4.65 30.34
C ILE A 366 11.20 -4.30 28.97
N PHE A 367 11.52 -3.13 28.39
CA PHE A 367 11.04 -2.73 27.06
C PHE A 367 11.91 -3.24 25.91
N ASP A 368 13.05 -3.87 26.17
CA ASP A 368 13.84 -4.55 25.13
C ASP A 368 13.09 -5.81 24.61
N GLU A 369 12.09 -6.33 25.35
CA GLU A 369 11.14 -7.35 24.87
C GLU A 369 10.38 -6.93 23.61
N LEU A 370 10.24 -5.62 23.35
CA LEU A 370 9.60 -5.11 22.15
C LEU A 370 10.41 -5.40 20.87
N ASP A 371 11.72 -5.63 21.00
CA ASP A 371 12.63 -5.90 19.87
C ASP A 371 12.77 -7.39 19.55
N LYS A 372 12.22 -8.29 20.39
CA LYS A 372 12.32 -9.74 20.16
C LYS A 372 11.29 -10.23 19.14
N ASP A 373 11.76 -10.99 18.14
CA ASP A 373 10.89 -11.70 17.19
C ASP A 373 10.26 -12.93 17.85
N ARG A 374 8.91 -13.04 17.81
CA ARG A 374 8.21 -14.20 18.39
C ARG A 374 7.78 -15.21 17.34
N ILE A 375 8.04 -16.48 17.63
CA ILE A 375 7.45 -17.63 16.94
C ILE A 375 6.01 -17.81 17.42
N LYS A 376 5.05 -17.88 16.49
CA LYS A 376 3.65 -18.16 16.84
C LYS A 376 3.52 -19.62 17.28
N GLU A 377 3.04 -19.84 18.49
CA GLU A 377 2.65 -21.18 18.96
C GLU A 377 1.26 -21.53 18.44
N HIS A 378 1.12 -22.74 17.88
CA HIS A 378 -0.15 -23.25 17.38
C HIS A 378 -0.93 -23.91 18.52
N PRO A 379 -2.29 -23.88 18.49
CA PRO A 379 -3.09 -24.53 19.52
C PRO A 379 -2.87 -26.05 19.52
N PRO A 380 -3.09 -26.73 20.67
CA PRO A 380 -2.94 -28.17 20.76
C PRO A 380 -3.96 -28.90 19.87
N LEU A 381 -3.58 -30.09 19.40
CA LEU A 381 -4.40 -30.97 18.56
C LEU A 381 -5.65 -31.45 19.33
N PRO A 382 -6.79 -31.68 18.65
CA PRO A 382 -7.97 -32.27 19.28
C PRO A 382 -7.68 -33.70 19.76
N GLN A 383 -8.20 -34.06 20.93
CA GLN A 383 -8.10 -35.42 21.47
C GLN A 383 -9.39 -36.19 21.19
N TYR A 384 -9.28 -37.36 20.55
CA TYR A 384 -10.42 -38.24 20.28
C TYR A 384 -10.41 -39.44 21.22
N ASN A 385 -11.59 -39.83 21.72
CA ASN A 385 -11.72 -40.94 22.66
C ASN A 385 -11.58 -42.33 22.00
N SER A 386 -11.84 -42.45 20.69
CA SER A 386 -11.78 -43.74 19.99
C SER A 386 -10.42 -43.98 19.32
N PRO A 387 -9.90 -45.22 19.37
CA PRO A 387 -8.59 -45.54 18.80
C PRO A 387 -8.57 -45.43 17.26
N VAL A 388 -9.73 -45.60 16.62
CA VAL A 388 -9.88 -45.46 15.16
C VAL A 388 -9.70 -43.99 14.75
N LEU A 389 -10.32 -43.04 15.46
CA LEU A 389 -10.20 -41.62 15.15
C LEU A 389 -8.78 -41.11 15.42
N GLN A 390 -8.11 -41.63 16.45
CA GLN A 390 -6.69 -41.32 16.71
C GLN A 390 -5.78 -41.82 15.57
N ARG A 391 -6.00 -43.04 15.05
CA ARG A 391 -5.25 -43.53 13.89
C ARG A 391 -5.48 -42.67 12.64
N LEU A 392 -6.75 -42.29 12.38
CA LEU A 392 -7.09 -41.40 11.27
C LEU A 392 -6.44 -40.02 11.42
N GLN A 393 -6.43 -39.45 12.62
CA GLN A 393 -5.76 -38.18 12.91
C GLN A 393 -4.26 -38.25 12.58
N THR A 394 -3.58 -39.33 12.95
CA THR A 394 -2.15 -39.52 12.64
C THR A 394 -1.91 -39.64 11.13
N ILE A 395 -2.78 -40.35 10.41
CA ILE A 395 -2.69 -40.51 8.95
C ILE A 395 -2.89 -39.16 8.25
N PHE A 396 -3.93 -38.44 8.62
CA PHE A 396 -4.31 -37.18 7.98
C PHE A 396 -3.42 -36.00 8.39
N GLY A 397 -2.78 -36.07 9.55
CA GLY A 397 -1.74 -35.12 9.98
C GLY A 397 -0.37 -35.41 9.35
N HIS A 398 -0.20 -36.51 8.62
CA HIS A 398 1.08 -36.89 8.07
C HIS A 398 1.53 -35.96 6.93
N TYR A 399 2.82 -35.65 6.87
CA TYR A 399 3.42 -34.78 5.86
C TYR A 399 3.12 -35.22 4.41
N TYR A 400 3.10 -36.53 4.16
CA TYR A 400 2.74 -37.12 2.85
C TYR A 400 1.35 -36.71 2.35
N PHE A 401 0.38 -36.46 3.24
CA PHE A 401 -0.95 -36.00 2.82
C PHE A 401 -0.88 -34.61 2.18
N THR A 402 -0.01 -33.74 2.69
CA THR A 402 0.23 -32.41 2.11
C THR A 402 0.93 -32.52 0.75
N ILE A 403 1.94 -33.40 0.64
CA ILE A 403 2.62 -33.68 -0.64
C ILE A 403 1.63 -34.20 -1.69
N ALA A 404 0.76 -35.14 -1.32
CA ALA A 404 -0.25 -35.69 -2.23
C ALA A 404 -1.22 -34.61 -2.73
N GLY A 405 -1.68 -33.73 -1.83
CA GLY A 405 -2.52 -32.58 -2.22
C GLY A 405 -1.81 -31.63 -3.18
N ASN A 406 -0.51 -31.39 -2.98
CA ASN A 406 0.30 -30.55 -3.88
C ASN A 406 0.50 -31.21 -5.25
N ALA A 407 0.77 -32.52 -5.29
CA ALA A 407 0.89 -33.27 -6.53
C ALA A 407 -0.41 -33.24 -7.34
N LEU A 408 -1.57 -33.37 -6.67
CA LEU A 408 -2.87 -33.26 -7.33
C LEU A 408 -3.16 -31.83 -7.83
N ALA A 409 -2.79 -30.80 -7.06
CA ALA A 409 -2.90 -29.42 -7.52
C ALA A 409 -2.06 -29.18 -8.79
N LEU A 410 -0.84 -29.71 -8.85
CA LEU A 410 0.00 -29.64 -10.03
C LEU A 410 -0.62 -30.40 -11.22
N ALA A 411 -1.14 -31.60 -10.99
CA ALA A 411 -1.83 -32.38 -12.02
C ALA A 411 -3.05 -31.64 -12.59
N ASN A 412 -3.83 -30.96 -11.73
CA ASN A 412 -4.96 -30.15 -12.16
C ASN A 412 -4.52 -28.99 -13.06
N VAL A 413 -3.48 -28.25 -12.67
CA VAL A 413 -2.93 -27.15 -13.50
C VAL A 413 -2.43 -27.66 -14.85
N ILE A 414 -1.74 -28.81 -14.88
CA ILE A 414 -1.29 -29.43 -16.13
C ILE A 414 -2.49 -29.82 -17.01
N CYS A 415 -3.53 -30.43 -16.44
CA CYS A 415 -4.74 -30.81 -17.16
C CYS A 415 -5.46 -29.61 -17.77
N ILE A 416 -5.62 -28.51 -17.01
CA ILE A 416 -6.20 -27.27 -17.53
C ILE A 416 -5.33 -26.68 -18.63
N CYS A 417 -4.01 -26.68 -18.47
CA CYS A 417 -3.08 -26.20 -19.48
C CYS A 417 -3.23 -26.97 -20.79
N THR A 418 -3.27 -28.31 -20.73
CA THR A 418 -3.45 -29.15 -21.94
C THR A 418 -4.80 -28.90 -22.59
N ILE A 419 -5.88 -28.81 -21.81
CA ILE A 419 -7.22 -28.55 -22.36
C ILE A 419 -7.29 -27.15 -22.98
N LEU A 420 -6.68 -26.14 -22.35
CA LEU A 420 -6.66 -24.77 -22.87
C LEU A 420 -5.90 -24.70 -24.21
N VAL A 421 -4.80 -25.43 -24.34
CA VAL A 421 -4.04 -25.51 -25.59
C VAL A 421 -4.85 -26.23 -26.67
N LEU A 422 -5.46 -27.39 -26.36
CA LEU A 422 -6.31 -28.13 -27.30
C LEU A 422 -7.51 -27.31 -27.77
N ASN A 423 -8.13 -26.55 -26.86
CA ASN A 423 -9.28 -25.69 -27.17
C ASN A 423 -8.90 -24.35 -27.83
N SER A 424 -7.61 -24.01 -27.93
CA SER A 424 -7.18 -22.70 -28.45
C SER A 424 -7.45 -22.54 -29.95
N GLU A 425 -7.44 -23.66 -30.70
CA GLU A 425 -7.74 -23.68 -32.13
C GLU A 425 -9.24 -23.91 -32.43
N MET A 426 -10.03 -24.30 -31.42
CA MET A 426 -11.46 -24.62 -31.60
C MET A 426 -12.36 -23.39 -31.39
N SER A 427 -13.35 -23.23 -32.26
CA SER A 427 -14.36 -22.18 -32.12
C SER A 427 -15.22 -22.40 -30.86
N THR A 428 -15.84 -21.36 -30.30
CA THR A 428 -16.67 -21.47 -29.08
C THR A 428 -17.82 -22.47 -29.20
N ALA A 429 -18.26 -22.77 -30.43
CA ALA A 429 -19.34 -23.71 -30.71
C ALA A 429 -18.89 -25.17 -30.76
N GLU A 430 -17.60 -25.43 -31.04
CA GLU A 430 -17.02 -26.77 -31.18
C GLU A 430 -16.35 -27.28 -29.90
N ARG A 431 -16.35 -26.47 -28.83
CA ARG A 431 -15.70 -26.83 -27.56
C ARG A 431 -16.58 -27.76 -26.71
N ASP A 432 -16.05 -28.92 -26.38
CA ASP A 432 -16.64 -29.85 -25.42
C ASP A 432 -16.40 -29.37 -23.96
N ASN A 433 -17.22 -28.40 -23.53
CA ASN A 433 -17.13 -27.83 -22.17
C ASN A 433 -17.52 -28.84 -21.07
N VAL A 434 -18.24 -29.91 -21.42
CA VAL A 434 -18.74 -30.93 -20.46
C VAL A 434 -17.59 -31.70 -19.81
N VAL A 435 -16.59 -32.10 -20.59
CA VAL A 435 -15.43 -32.87 -20.06
C VAL A 435 -14.65 -32.01 -19.06
N LEU A 436 -14.42 -30.75 -19.39
CA LEU A 436 -13.73 -29.79 -18.53
C LEU A 436 -14.50 -29.55 -17.22
N GLU A 437 -15.83 -29.45 -17.28
CA GLU A 437 -16.67 -29.28 -16.09
C GLU A 437 -16.62 -30.51 -15.17
N ILE A 438 -16.68 -31.73 -15.73
CA ILE A 438 -16.56 -32.97 -14.96
C ILE A 438 -15.20 -33.04 -14.25
N ILE A 439 -14.12 -32.74 -14.98
CA ILE A 439 -12.76 -32.71 -14.42
C ILE A 439 -12.65 -31.69 -13.29
N ASN A 440 -13.15 -30.47 -13.52
CA ASN A 440 -13.16 -29.40 -12.51
C ASN A 440 -13.96 -29.81 -11.26
N LEU A 441 -15.12 -30.43 -11.44
CA LEU A 441 -15.94 -30.94 -10.34
C LEU A 441 -15.19 -32.00 -9.51
N CYS A 442 -14.54 -32.97 -10.17
CA CYS A 442 -13.76 -34.00 -9.48
C CYS A 442 -12.64 -33.39 -8.62
N PHE A 443 -11.90 -32.41 -9.14
CA PHE A 443 -10.85 -31.74 -8.37
C PHE A 443 -11.41 -30.91 -7.21
N ILE A 444 -12.50 -30.16 -7.43
CA ILE A 444 -13.14 -29.36 -6.38
C ILE A 444 -13.67 -30.24 -5.24
N LEU A 445 -14.26 -31.38 -5.56
CA LEU A 445 -14.69 -32.36 -4.55
C LEU A 445 -13.52 -32.94 -3.76
N TYR A 446 -12.40 -33.24 -4.42
CA TYR A 446 -11.18 -33.63 -3.70
C TYR A 446 -10.69 -32.52 -2.77
N TYR A 447 -10.71 -31.26 -3.21
CA TYR A 447 -10.27 -30.14 -2.38
C TYR A 447 -11.17 -29.92 -1.16
N LEU A 448 -12.48 -30.09 -1.32
CA LEU A 448 -13.43 -30.08 -0.21
C LEU A 448 -13.11 -31.21 0.77
N PHE A 449 -12.86 -32.43 0.26
CA PHE A 449 -12.46 -33.57 1.08
C PHE A 449 -11.15 -33.30 1.84
N GLU A 450 -10.12 -32.79 1.16
CA GLU A 450 -8.84 -32.43 1.77
C GLU A 450 -9.01 -31.40 2.90
N MET A 451 -9.84 -30.38 2.68
CA MET A 451 -10.16 -29.36 3.68
C MET A 451 -10.87 -29.97 4.90
N CYS A 452 -11.89 -30.80 4.70
CA CYS A 452 -12.62 -31.47 5.77
C CYS A 452 -11.69 -32.36 6.62
N VAL A 453 -10.83 -33.12 5.95
CA VAL A 453 -9.85 -34.00 6.60
C VAL A 453 -8.82 -33.21 7.42
N LYS A 454 -8.32 -32.08 6.90
CA LYS A 454 -7.40 -31.20 7.65
C LYS A 454 -8.05 -30.55 8.86
N ILE A 455 -9.31 -30.12 8.74
CA ILE A 455 -10.09 -29.58 9.87
C ILE A 455 -10.30 -30.65 10.94
N PHE A 456 -10.56 -31.90 10.54
CA PHE A 456 -10.67 -33.03 11.45
C PHE A 456 -9.34 -33.33 12.17
N ALA A 457 -8.20 -33.33 11.47
CA ALA A 457 -6.92 -33.66 12.06
C ALA A 457 -6.38 -32.57 13.02
N LEU A 458 -6.46 -31.29 12.62
CA LEU A 458 -5.90 -30.15 13.33
C LEU A 458 -6.91 -29.46 14.28
N GLY A 459 -8.19 -29.74 14.12
CA GLY A 459 -9.27 -28.97 14.72
C GLY A 459 -9.47 -27.61 14.04
N TRP A 460 -10.65 -27.01 14.22
CA TRP A 460 -11.00 -25.71 13.63
C TRP A 460 -9.99 -24.60 13.99
N ARG A 461 -9.59 -24.51 15.27
CA ARG A 461 -8.63 -23.51 15.74
C ARG A 461 -7.22 -23.77 15.21
N GLY A 462 -6.81 -25.03 15.10
CA GLY A 462 -5.52 -25.41 14.51
C GLY A 462 -5.45 -25.07 13.02
N TYR A 463 -6.51 -25.39 12.27
CA TYR A 463 -6.60 -25.10 10.83
C TYR A 463 -6.42 -23.61 10.52
N ILE A 464 -7.15 -22.74 11.23
CA ILE A 464 -7.09 -21.27 11.04
C ILE A 464 -5.75 -20.69 11.50
N SER A 465 -5.01 -21.37 12.38
CA SER A 465 -3.70 -20.89 12.83
C SER A 465 -2.66 -20.86 11.69
N TYR A 466 -2.77 -21.75 10.72
CA TYR A 466 -1.87 -21.83 9.56
C TYR A 466 -2.35 -20.94 8.41
N ARG A 467 -1.51 -19.96 8.01
CA ARG A 467 -1.86 -19.02 6.94
C ARG A 467 -2.04 -19.68 5.56
N ASN A 468 -1.30 -20.76 5.29
CA ASN A 468 -1.44 -21.53 4.04
C ASN A 468 -2.83 -22.19 3.97
N ASN A 469 -3.26 -22.82 5.06
CA ASN A 469 -4.57 -23.45 5.16
C ASN A 469 -5.73 -22.43 5.02
N ILE A 470 -5.59 -21.22 5.56
CA ILE A 470 -6.60 -20.15 5.35
C ILE A 470 -6.76 -19.82 3.86
N PHE A 471 -5.65 -19.67 3.15
CA PHE A 471 -5.67 -19.36 1.71
C PHE A 471 -6.30 -20.50 0.89
N ASP A 472 -5.89 -21.74 1.16
CA ASP A 472 -6.42 -22.93 0.50
C ASP A 472 -7.91 -23.13 0.77
N GLY A 473 -8.33 -22.95 2.03
CA GLY A 473 -9.73 -23.05 2.44
C GLY A 473 -10.59 -21.99 1.76
N PHE A 474 -10.13 -20.74 1.72
CA PHE A 474 -10.81 -19.65 1.02
C PHE A 474 -10.99 -19.95 -0.47
N LEU A 475 -9.91 -20.37 -1.16
CA LEU A 475 -9.99 -20.74 -2.57
C LEU A 475 -10.92 -21.93 -2.80
N THR A 476 -10.92 -22.93 -1.92
CA THR A 476 -11.80 -24.11 -2.02
C THR A 476 -13.27 -23.72 -1.89
N ILE A 477 -13.61 -22.88 -0.92
CA ILE A 477 -14.98 -22.38 -0.73
C ILE A 477 -15.42 -21.53 -1.91
N LEU A 478 -14.54 -20.65 -2.42
CA LEU A 478 -14.83 -19.82 -3.58
C LEU A 478 -15.08 -20.66 -4.84
N LEU A 479 -14.22 -21.65 -5.12
CA LEU A 479 -14.38 -22.58 -6.24
C LEU A 479 -15.66 -23.40 -6.12
N LEU A 480 -15.98 -23.88 -4.91
CA LEU A 480 -17.22 -24.61 -4.67
C LEU A 480 -18.46 -23.73 -4.91
N ALA A 481 -18.45 -22.48 -4.43
CA ALA A 481 -19.55 -21.53 -4.64
C ALA A 481 -19.77 -21.24 -6.14
N LEU A 482 -18.68 -21.08 -6.90
CA LEU A 482 -18.76 -20.91 -8.35
C LEU A 482 -19.29 -22.16 -9.05
N GLN A 483 -18.82 -23.35 -8.67
CA GLN A 483 -19.29 -24.61 -9.25
C GLN A 483 -20.79 -24.84 -8.96
N ILE A 484 -21.26 -24.53 -7.75
CA ILE A 484 -22.68 -24.57 -7.40
C ILE A 484 -23.47 -23.56 -8.24
N THR A 485 -22.93 -22.35 -8.42
CA THR A 485 -23.58 -21.32 -9.26
C THR A 485 -23.72 -21.78 -10.71
N ILE A 486 -22.70 -22.42 -11.26
CA ILE A 486 -22.74 -23.02 -12.61
C ILE A 486 -23.82 -24.11 -12.67
N PHE A 487 -23.84 -25.03 -11.70
CA PHE A 487 -24.81 -26.12 -11.67
C PHE A 487 -26.27 -25.63 -11.55
N VAL A 488 -26.52 -24.61 -10.71
CA VAL A 488 -27.85 -24.01 -10.54
C VAL A 488 -28.29 -23.27 -11.81
N THR A 489 -27.38 -22.55 -12.47
CA THR A 489 -27.69 -21.74 -13.64
C THR A 489 -27.91 -22.59 -14.89
N TYR A 490 -27.11 -23.64 -15.09
CA TYR A 490 -27.06 -24.40 -16.34
C TYR A 490 -27.62 -25.82 -16.28
N ARG A 491 -28.08 -26.30 -15.11
CA ARG A 491 -28.70 -27.62 -14.82
C ARG A 491 -28.25 -28.76 -15.75
N LEU A 492 -27.42 -29.68 -15.25
CA LEU A 492 -27.16 -30.93 -15.96
C LEU A 492 -28.43 -31.81 -16.01
N PRO A 493 -28.83 -32.34 -17.18
CA PRO A 493 -28.18 -32.27 -18.49
C PRO A 493 -28.41 -30.91 -19.17
N TYR A 494 -27.32 -30.29 -19.64
CA TYR A 494 -27.30 -28.98 -20.27
C TYR A 494 -28.40 -28.91 -21.33
N ASN A 495 -29.44 -28.11 -21.10
CA ASN A 495 -30.54 -27.99 -22.04
C ASN A 495 -30.17 -26.91 -23.06
N TRP A 496 -29.77 -27.33 -24.27
CA TRP A 496 -29.23 -26.44 -25.33
C TRP A 496 -30.25 -25.39 -25.84
N ASN A 497 -31.50 -25.43 -25.35
CA ASN A 497 -32.63 -24.70 -25.91
C ASN A 497 -33.10 -23.46 -25.11
N THR A 498 -32.41 -23.03 -24.05
CA THR A 498 -32.81 -21.79 -23.35
C THR A 498 -32.05 -20.57 -23.88
N PRO A 499 -32.72 -19.58 -24.48
CA PRO A 499 -32.07 -18.40 -25.02
C PRO A 499 -31.54 -17.50 -23.88
N SER A 500 -30.22 -17.35 -23.87
CA SER A 500 -29.45 -16.09 -23.69
C SER A 500 -30.09 -14.92 -22.92
N HIS A 501 -30.59 -15.13 -21.70
CA HIS A 501 -30.78 -14.05 -20.72
C HIS A 501 -30.02 -14.31 -19.41
N HIS A 502 -28.86 -14.95 -19.49
CA HIS A 502 -27.93 -15.00 -18.36
C HIS A 502 -26.92 -13.86 -18.47
N VAL A 503 -26.70 -13.16 -17.36
CA VAL A 503 -25.83 -11.97 -17.25
C VAL A 503 -24.36 -12.27 -17.60
N VAL A 504 -23.96 -13.55 -17.56
CA VAL A 504 -22.61 -14.04 -17.84
C VAL A 504 -22.76 -15.34 -18.64
N SER A 505 -21.90 -15.55 -19.64
CA SER A 505 -21.90 -16.79 -20.44
C SER A 505 -21.29 -17.97 -19.67
N LEU A 506 -21.68 -19.22 -20.02
CA LEU A 506 -21.13 -20.42 -19.38
C LEU A 506 -19.61 -20.47 -19.51
N TRP A 507 -19.11 -20.07 -20.68
CA TRP A 507 -17.70 -19.99 -20.97
C TRP A 507 -16.97 -19.00 -20.06
N GLU A 508 -17.52 -17.80 -19.85
CA GLU A 508 -16.93 -16.81 -18.93
C GLU A 508 -16.87 -17.33 -17.49
N MET A 509 -17.90 -18.05 -17.03
CA MET A 509 -17.90 -18.69 -15.71
C MET A 509 -16.85 -19.80 -15.60
N VAL A 510 -16.74 -20.67 -16.61
CA VAL A 510 -15.72 -21.73 -16.67
C VAL A 510 -14.31 -21.13 -16.75
N CYS A 511 -14.11 -20.06 -17.52
CA CYS A 511 -12.84 -19.32 -17.56
C CYS A 511 -12.48 -18.76 -16.18
N LEU A 512 -13.43 -18.17 -15.47
CA LEU A 512 -13.21 -17.63 -14.13
C LEU A 512 -12.82 -18.74 -13.13
N VAL A 513 -13.49 -19.90 -13.19
CA VAL A 513 -13.10 -21.09 -12.40
C VAL A 513 -11.68 -21.54 -12.74
N ASN A 514 -11.35 -21.67 -14.03
CA ASN A 514 -10.01 -22.09 -14.46
C ASN A 514 -8.93 -21.11 -14.01
N MET A 515 -9.17 -19.79 -14.09
CA MET A 515 -8.25 -18.77 -13.56
C MET A 515 -8.02 -18.93 -12.05
N LEU A 516 -9.08 -19.21 -11.29
CA LEU A 516 -8.98 -19.46 -9.85
C LEU A 516 -8.25 -20.76 -9.52
N ILE A 517 -8.38 -21.80 -10.34
CA ILE A 517 -7.61 -23.04 -10.18
C ILE A 517 -6.12 -22.78 -10.40
N VAL A 518 -5.73 -21.94 -11.37
CA VAL A 518 -4.31 -21.59 -11.58
C VAL A 518 -3.72 -20.93 -10.32
N PHE A 519 -4.49 -20.11 -9.58
CA PHE A 519 -4.02 -19.54 -8.31
C PHE A 519 -3.69 -20.59 -7.23
N ARG A 520 -4.20 -21.82 -7.32
CA ARG A 520 -3.85 -22.90 -6.38
C ARG A 520 -2.39 -23.34 -6.51
N PHE A 521 -1.74 -23.09 -7.64
CA PHE A 521 -0.29 -23.29 -7.76
C PHE A 521 0.50 -22.50 -6.70
N LEU A 522 -0.03 -21.37 -6.23
CA LEU A 522 0.60 -20.55 -5.18
C LEU A 522 0.75 -21.30 -3.84
N ARG A 523 -0.03 -22.37 -3.61
CA ARG A 523 0.10 -23.25 -2.44
C ARG A 523 1.45 -23.94 -2.33
N ILE A 524 2.14 -24.15 -3.46
CA ILE A 524 3.46 -24.81 -3.50
C ILE A 524 4.57 -23.88 -2.99
N ILE A 525 4.36 -22.55 -3.08
CA ILE A 525 5.38 -21.54 -2.76
C ILE A 525 5.91 -21.64 -1.32
N PRO A 526 5.08 -21.79 -0.27
CA PRO A 526 5.56 -21.86 1.10
C PRO A 526 6.38 -23.12 1.42
N ASP A 527 6.17 -24.22 0.68
CA ASP A 527 6.83 -25.50 0.95
C ASP A 527 8.29 -25.52 0.43
N ILE A 528 8.60 -24.70 -0.58
CA ILE A 528 9.95 -24.54 -1.11
C ILE A 528 10.64 -23.40 -0.36
N LYS A 529 11.65 -23.72 0.47
CA LYS A 529 12.38 -22.74 1.32
C LYS A 529 12.79 -21.46 0.59
N LEU A 530 13.35 -21.59 -0.63
CA LEU A 530 13.78 -20.44 -1.43
C LEU A 530 12.59 -19.56 -1.84
N MET A 531 11.50 -20.16 -2.32
CA MET A 531 10.31 -19.43 -2.75
C MET A 531 9.57 -18.81 -1.56
N ALA A 532 9.54 -19.48 -0.41
CA ALA A 532 9.00 -18.93 0.83
C ALA A 532 9.79 -17.69 1.32
N LEU A 533 11.12 -17.70 1.17
CA LEU A 533 11.96 -16.53 1.46
C LEU A 533 11.67 -15.37 0.51
N VAL A 534 11.54 -15.64 -0.80
CA VAL A 534 11.16 -14.61 -1.79
C VAL A 534 9.75 -14.06 -1.49
N ALA A 535 8.77 -14.91 -1.20
CA ALA A 535 7.41 -14.48 -0.92
C ALA A 535 7.30 -13.67 0.38
N SER A 536 8.03 -14.06 1.44
CA SER A 536 8.05 -13.32 2.71
C SER A 536 8.72 -11.94 2.53
N THR A 537 9.85 -11.87 1.85
CA THR A 537 10.54 -10.60 1.55
C THR A 537 9.68 -9.67 0.68
N LEU A 538 8.95 -10.20 -0.32
CA LEU A 538 7.99 -9.41 -1.11
C LEU A 538 6.84 -8.87 -0.25
N MET A 539 6.28 -9.68 0.64
CA MET A 539 5.21 -9.26 1.55
C MET A 539 5.67 -8.19 2.55
N ASP A 540 6.90 -8.28 3.02
CA ASP A 540 7.49 -7.26 3.89
C ASP A 540 7.84 -5.99 3.10
N LEU A 541 8.26 -6.12 1.84
CA LEU A 541 8.45 -4.98 0.93
C LEU A 541 7.14 -4.20 0.74
N VAL A 542 5.99 -4.86 0.53
CA VAL A 542 4.68 -4.18 0.39
C VAL A 542 4.35 -3.33 1.63
N LYS A 543 4.64 -3.81 2.84
CA LYS A 543 4.43 -3.02 4.08
C LYS A 543 5.30 -1.76 4.09
N ASN A 544 6.56 -1.89 3.68
CA ASN A 544 7.53 -0.81 3.65
C ASN A 544 7.29 0.18 2.50
N LEU A 545 6.73 -0.28 1.38
CA LEU A 545 6.41 0.54 0.20
C LEU A 545 5.11 1.34 0.35
N ARG A 546 4.35 1.18 1.44
CA ARG A 546 3.08 1.91 1.61
C ARG A 546 3.21 3.43 1.45
N ALA A 547 4.27 4.04 2.01
CA ALA A 547 4.48 5.47 1.83
C ALA A 547 4.89 5.87 0.42
N PHE A 548 5.64 5.01 -0.27
CA PHE A 548 5.99 5.21 -1.68
C PHE A 548 4.76 5.12 -2.57
N ALA A 549 3.93 4.09 -2.39
CA ALA A 549 2.65 3.95 -3.09
C ALA A 549 1.75 5.17 -2.84
N GLY A 550 1.69 5.67 -1.60
CA GLY A 550 0.97 6.90 -1.31
C GLY A 550 1.51 8.12 -2.09
N ILE A 551 2.84 8.28 -2.19
CA ILE A 551 3.43 9.40 -2.95
C ILE A 551 3.09 9.24 -4.44
N LEU A 552 3.15 8.01 -4.96
CA LEU A 552 2.76 7.72 -6.34
C LEU A 552 1.30 8.10 -6.61
N VAL A 553 0.38 7.77 -5.69
CA VAL A 553 -1.03 8.20 -5.78
C VAL A 553 -1.16 9.71 -5.81
N VAL A 554 -0.41 10.44 -4.97
CA VAL A 554 -0.41 11.91 -4.96
C VAL A 554 0.05 12.47 -6.31
N VAL A 555 1.14 11.93 -6.87
CA VAL A 555 1.67 12.33 -8.18
C VAL A 555 0.64 12.06 -9.26
N TYR A 556 0.10 10.84 -9.34
CA TYR A 556 -0.91 10.48 -10.33
C TYR A 556 -2.16 11.35 -10.25
N TYR A 557 -2.65 11.62 -9.04
CA TYR A 557 -3.83 12.46 -8.85
C TYR A 557 -3.59 13.88 -9.36
N VAL A 558 -2.47 14.51 -8.99
CA VAL A 558 -2.12 15.87 -9.44
C VAL A 558 -2.00 15.93 -10.96
N PHE A 559 -1.26 15.00 -11.57
CA PHE A 559 -1.09 14.96 -13.03
C PHE A 559 -2.38 14.61 -13.78
N ALA A 560 -3.25 13.77 -13.23
CA ALA A 560 -4.55 13.46 -13.82
C ALA A 560 -5.47 14.70 -13.83
N VAL A 561 -5.55 15.44 -12.72
CA VAL A 561 -6.35 16.68 -12.64
C VAL A 561 -5.83 17.74 -13.62
N LEU A 562 -4.51 17.96 -13.65
CA LEU A 562 -3.90 18.87 -14.64
C LEU A 562 -4.14 18.41 -16.07
N GLY A 563 -4.08 17.10 -16.33
CA GLY A 563 -4.35 16.52 -17.64
C GLY A 563 -5.78 16.74 -18.10
N ILE A 564 -6.76 16.62 -17.21
CA ILE A 564 -8.17 16.95 -17.50
C ILE A 564 -8.28 18.43 -17.87
N TRP A 565 -7.74 19.35 -17.05
CA TRP A 565 -7.83 20.79 -17.33
C TRP A 565 -7.20 21.22 -18.66
N LEU A 566 -6.10 20.57 -19.06
CA LEU A 566 -5.34 20.96 -20.25
C LEU A 566 -5.81 20.26 -21.53
N PHE A 567 -6.29 19.02 -21.44
CA PHE A 567 -6.51 18.15 -22.60
C PHE A 567 -7.94 17.60 -22.74
N GLU A 568 -8.88 18.02 -21.88
CA GLU A 568 -10.29 17.65 -22.04
C GLU A 568 -10.83 18.06 -23.42
N GLY A 569 -11.37 17.09 -24.16
CA GLY A 569 -11.90 17.31 -25.51
C GLY A 569 -10.86 17.55 -26.61
N ALA A 570 -9.56 17.45 -26.31
CA ALA A 570 -8.50 17.67 -27.30
C ALA A 570 -8.43 16.56 -28.37
N ILE A 571 -8.75 15.31 -27.99
CA ILE A 571 -8.82 14.17 -28.90
C ILE A 571 -10.28 13.95 -29.29
N LYS A 572 -10.61 14.20 -30.57
CA LYS A 572 -11.95 13.97 -31.12
C LYS A 572 -11.97 12.64 -31.89
N PRO A 573 -13.07 11.88 -31.84
CA PRO A 573 -13.22 10.72 -32.72
C PRO A 573 -13.12 11.18 -34.18
N PRO A 574 -12.54 10.35 -35.08
CA PRO A 574 -12.60 10.63 -36.51
C PRO A 574 -14.07 10.82 -36.91
N PRO A 575 -14.39 11.76 -37.82
CA PRO A 575 -15.76 11.96 -38.28
C PRO A 575 -16.28 10.63 -38.83
N GLU A 576 -17.48 10.22 -38.42
CA GLU A 576 -18.16 9.07 -39.02
C GLU A 576 -18.27 9.34 -40.52
N THR A 577 -17.50 8.60 -41.32
CA THR A 577 -17.72 8.52 -42.76
C THR A 577 -19.08 7.84 -42.94
N ARG A 578 -20.13 8.67 -43.08
CA ARG A 578 -21.47 8.23 -43.48
C ARG A 578 -21.47 7.71 -44.91
#